data_AF-A0A963SLM6-F1
#
_entry.id   AF-A0A963SLM6-F1
#
_cell.length_a   1.000
_cell.length_b   1.000
_cell.length_c   1.000
_cell.angle_alpha   90.00
_cell.angle_beta   90.00
_cell.angle_gamma   90.00
#
_symmetry.space_group_name_H-M   'P 1'
#
loop_
_entity.id
_entity.type
_entity.pdbx_description
1 polymer ?
#
loop_
_entity_poly.entity_id
_entity_poly.type
_entity_poly.pdbx_seq_one_letter_code
_entity_poly.pdbx_strand_id
1 'polypeptide(L)' 'MSEDKTSDTPPDHLSVNPRSKFFDAEKLQRGIGIRFKDRVRTDIEEYSISEGWVRV' A
#
# COMPACT_ATOMS: atom_id res chain seq x y z
N MET A 1 24.46 7.24 -8.21
CA MET A 1 24.16 6.45 -6.99
C MET A 1 23.87 7.49 -5.93
N SER A 2 22.62 7.86 -5.62
CA SER A 2 21.46 7.01 -5.31
C SER A 2 20.18 7.75 -5.68
N GLU A 3 19.23 7.04 -6.27
CA GLU A 3 17.97 7.58 -6.73
C GLU A 3 17.02 7.82 -5.55
N ASP A 4 16.57 9.06 -5.45
CA ASP A 4 15.49 9.55 -4.59
C ASP A 4 14.20 8.78 -4.89
N LYS A 5 13.81 7.85 -4.01
CA LYS A 5 12.51 7.14 -4.05
C LYS A 5 11.61 7.61 -2.90
N THR A 6 11.52 8.92 -2.72
CA THR A 6 10.77 9.54 -1.62
C THR A 6 9.44 10.18 -2.05
N SER A 7 8.79 9.66 -3.10
CA SER A 7 7.42 10.10 -3.44
C SER A 7 6.46 9.04 -4.00
N ASP A 8 6.96 7.86 -4.42
CA ASP A 8 6.15 6.80 -5.04
C ASP A 8 6.19 5.47 -4.26
N THR A 9 6.82 5.44 -3.08
CA THR A 9 6.87 4.21 -2.28
C THR A 9 5.64 4.18 -1.35
N PRO A 10 4.64 3.32 -1.61
CA PRO A 10 3.54 3.13 -0.67
C PRO A 10 4.09 2.73 0.71
N PRO A 11 3.46 3.16 1.82
CA PRO A 11 3.95 2.87 3.17
C PRO A 11 4.12 1.37 3.36
N ASP A 12 5.13 0.93 4.11
CA ASP A 12 5.47 -0.50 4.25
C ASP A 12 4.32 -1.38 4.76
N HIS A 13 3.36 -0.79 5.47
CA HIS A 13 2.13 -1.42 5.93
C HIS A 13 0.97 -0.42 5.87
N LEU A 14 -0.16 -0.84 5.33
CA LEU A 14 -1.41 -0.09 5.32
C LEU A 14 -2.60 -1.03 5.44
N SER A 15 -3.62 -0.60 6.20
CA SER A 15 -4.91 -1.26 6.31
C SER A 15 -6.02 -0.28 5.92
N VAL A 16 -7.08 -0.76 5.29
CA VAL A 16 -8.30 0.03 5.03
C VAL A 16 -9.31 -0.06 6.18
N ASN A 17 -9.07 -0.97 7.14
CA ASN A 17 -9.91 -1.13 8.29
C ASN A 17 -9.70 0.03 9.28
N PRO A 18 -10.73 0.85 9.58
CA PRO A 18 -10.63 1.96 10.52
C PRO A 18 -10.37 1.54 11.98
N ARG A 19 -10.39 0.22 12.25
CA ARG A 19 -10.06 -0.37 13.56
C ARG A 19 -8.60 -0.76 13.68
N SER A 20 -7.84 -0.75 12.57
CA SER A 20 -6.40 -1.04 12.57
C SER A 20 -5.60 0.24 12.84
N LYS A 21 -4.45 0.07 13.49
CA LYS A 21 -3.49 1.16 13.75
C LYS A 21 -2.84 1.72 12.48
N PHE A 22 -2.95 0.97 11.39
CA PHE A 22 -2.39 1.27 10.07
C PHE A 22 -3.47 1.80 9.11
N PHE A 23 -4.57 2.35 9.64
CA PHE A 23 -5.60 2.98 8.82
C PHE A 23 -5.18 4.38 8.39
N ASP A 24 -4.93 4.57 7.09
CA ASP A 24 -4.68 5.89 6.50
C ASP A 24 -5.73 6.25 5.45
N ALA A 25 -6.67 7.09 5.86
CA ALA A 25 -7.69 7.66 4.99
C ALA A 25 -7.08 8.46 3.81
N GLU A 26 -5.94 9.13 4.01
CA GLU A 26 -5.26 9.88 2.95
C GLU A 26 -4.72 8.98 1.84
N LYS A 27 -4.23 7.78 2.20
CA LYS A 27 -3.72 6.79 1.23
C LYS A 27 -4.86 6.13 0.47
N LEU A 28 -5.93 5.80 1.19
CA LEU A 28 -7.20 5.35 0.61
C LEU A 28 -7.75 6.35 -0.41
N GLN A 29 -7.75 7.64 -0.07
CA GLN A 29 -8.25 8.70 -0.94
C GLN A 29 -7.38 8.92 -2.18
N ARG A 30 -6.06 8.72 -2.06
CA ARG A 30 -5.12 8.75 -3.20
C ARG A 30 -5.30 7.54 -4.12
N GLY A 31 -5.93 6.47 -3.63
CA GLY A 31 -6.06 5.18 -4.29
C GLY A 31 -4.78 4.34 -4.10
N ILE A 32 -4.92 3.17 -3.50
CA ILE A 32 -3.80 2.25 -3.28
C ILE A 32 -3.75 1.28 -4.46
N GLY A 33 -2.82 1.48 -5.39
CA GLY A 33 -2.59 0.57 -6.50
C GLY A 33 -1.34 -0.28 -6.27
N ILE A 34 -1.48 -1.52 -5.82
CA ILE A 34 -0.33 -2.45 -5.75
C ILE A 34 -0.16 -3.11 -7.11
N ARG A 35 1.01 -2.91 -7.74
CA ARG A 35 1.38 -3.63 -8.95
C ARG A 35 1.96 -4.99 -8.58
N PHE A 36 1.17 -6.04 -8.76
CA PHE A 36 1.57 -7.43 -8.55
C PHE A 36 1.57 -8.20 -9.87
N LYS A 37 2.71 -8.80 -10.25
CA LYS A 37 2.88 -9.55 -11.51
C LYS A 37 2.26 -8.82 -12.73
N ASP A 38 2.67 -7.57 -12.94
CA ASP A 38 2.20 -6.70 -14.02
C ASP A 38 0.72 -6.25 -13.93
N ARG A 39 -0.05 -6.75 -12.96
CA ARG A 39 -1.42 -6.27 -12.70
C ARG A 39 -1.49 -5.29 -11.56
N VAL A 40 -2.14 -4.16 -11.81
CA VAL A 40 -2.51 -3.21 -10.76
C VAL A 40 -3.75 -3.74 -10.05
N ARG A 41 -3.63 -3.94 -8.74
CA ARG A 41 -4.75 -4.27 -7.85
C ARG A 41 -5.06 -3.03 -7.01
N THR A 42 -6.31 -2.61 -7.04
CA THR A 42 -6.82 -1.45 -6.27
C THR A 42 -7.78 -1.84 -5.15
N ASP A 43 -8.26 -3.09 -5.15
CA ASP A 43 -9.15 -3.66 -4.14
C ASP A 43 -8.39 -4.11 -2.89
N ILE A 44 -7.34 -3.40 -2.46
CA ILE A 44 -6.50 -3.87 -1.36
C ILE A 44 -7.11 -3.47 -0.03
N GLU A 45 -7.50 -4.45 0.79
CA GLU A 45 -7.93 -4.26 2.17
C GLU A 45 -6.76 -4.05 3.13
N GLU A 46 -5.67 -4.78 2.95
CA GLU A 46 -4.50 -4.69 3.83
C GLU A 46 -3.25 -5.19 3.10
N TYR A 47 -2.09 -4.60 3.36
CA TYR A 47 -0.85 -5.13 2.80
C TYR A 47 0.36 -4.89 3.70
N SER A 48 1.34 -5.78 3.60
CA SER A 48 2.64 -5.67 4.25
C SER A 48 3.72 -5.88 3.18
N ILE A 49 4.35 -4.79 2.74
CA ILE A 49 5.45 -4.83 1.76
C ILE A 49 6.67 -5.50 2.40
N SER A 50 6.90 -5.24 3.68
CA SER A 50 8.04 -5.77 4.42
C SER A 50 7.97 -7.29 4.58
N GLU A 51 6.76 -7.86 4.71
CA GLU A 51 6.55 -9.31 4.70
C GLU A 51 6.20 -9.85 3.30
N GLY A 52 5.95 -8.97 2.32
CA GLY A 52 5.68 -9.34 0.93
C GLY A 52 4.31 -9.97 0.69
N TRP A 53 3.30 -9.63 1.50
CA TRP A 53 1.93 -10.12 1.33
C TRP A 53 0.92 -9.00 1.18
N VAL A 54 -0.19 -9.32 0.52
CA VAL A 54 -1.33 -8.44 0.29
C VAL A 54 -2.62 -9.21 0.55
N ARG A 55 -3.54 -8.57 1.28
CA ARG A 55 -4.94 -8.95 1.42
C ARG A 55 -5.80 -8.00 0.62
N VAL A 56 -6.63 -8.61 -0.21
CA VAL A 56 -7.73 -7.99 -0.96
C VAL A 56 -9.01 -8.26 -0.18
#